data_AF-A0A848TS35-F1
#
_entry.id   AF-A0A848TS35-F1
#
_cell.length_a   1.000
_cell.length_b   1.000
_cell.length_c   1.000
_cell.angle_alpha   90.00
_cell.angle_beta   90.00
_cell.angle_gamma   90.00
#
_symmetry.space_group_name_H-M   'P 1'
#
loop_
_entity.id
_entity.type
_entity.pdbx_description
1 polymer ?
#
loop_
_entity_poly.entity_id
_entity_poly.type
_entity_poly.pdbx_seq_one_letter_code
_entity_poly.pdbx_strand_id
1 'polypeptide(L)'
;DGSVYDIKALTPEGDTLDVKGVSRTKNIIHIKAINKAGEFYGIKAISPEGKLNDVKGVKMTDEQTEVLINGHAVYAHIKAIPQAGMASNNGQWHIKAFHPKGITLDIKAFDPEGKKYDVKAIQDSFQRSMLDIKAIDGNTLLPIKMIVSEDKYAPIKAISEDGLLFDVKALTPDGRKLDVKGVQRVGNLIHVKAINKDGDFYGIKAISPDGELNDVKGVKINKVDLETEINGQKVFAHIKALPQAY
;
A
#
# COMPACT_ATOMS: atom_id res chain seq x y z
N ASP A 1 13.96 27.38 25.36
CA ASP A 1 15.38 27.15 25.67
C ASP A 1 16.25 27.01 24.41
N GLY A 2 15.67 26.77 23.22
CA GLY A 2 16.46 26.61 22.00
C GLY A 2 17.04 25.21 21.86
N SER A 3 16.52 24.22 22.60
CA SER A 3 16.94 22.83 22.48
C SER A 3 16.50 22.23 21.14
N VAL A 4 17.39 21.45 20.51
CA VAL A 4 17.10 20.67 19.30
C VAL A 4 16.99 19.22 19.70
N TYR A 5 15.88 18.59 19.32
CA TYR A 5 15.62 17.18 19.60
C TYR A 5 15.89 16.34 18.37
N ASP A 6 16.54 15.19 18.58
CA ASP A 6 16.70 14.19 17.55
C ASP A 6 15.36 13.55 17.18
N ILE A 7 15.18 13.27 15.88
CA ILE A 7 14.13 12.40 15.41
C ILE A 7 14.71 10.99 15.27
N LYS A 8 14.10 10.02 15.95
CA LYS A 8 14.43 8.59 15.82
C LYS A 8 13.20 7.83 15.29
N ALA A 9 13.44 6.82 14.46
CA ALA A 9 12.42 5.83 14.14
C ALA A 9 12.53 4.65 15.10
N LEU A 10 11.41 3.99 15.39
CA LEU A 10 11.35 2.86 16.31
C LEU A 10 10.98 1.59 15.54
N THR A 11 11.68 0.49 15.79
CA THR A 11 11.28 -0.82 15.30
C THR A 11 10.23 -1.44 16.23
N PRO A 12 9.47 -2.46 15.78
CA PRO A 12 8.56 -3.21 16.64
C PRO A 12 9.23 -3.82 17.89
N GLU A 13 10.52 -4.14 17.78
CA GLU A 13 11.34 -4.72 18.86
C GLU A 13 11.86 -3.65 19.84
N GLY A 14 11.62 -2.36 19.56
CA GLY A 14 12.02 -1.23 20.39
C GLY A 14 13.38 -0.61 20.04
N ASP A 15 14.03 -1.06 18.96
CA ASP A 15 15.29 -0.46 18.52
C ASP A 15 15.07 0.94 17.95
N THR A 16 16.01 1.84 18.23
CA THR A 16 16.01 3.21 17.70
C THR A 16 16.91 3.32 16.46
N LEU A 17 16.37 3.90 15.40
CA LEU A 17 17.07 4.18 14.15
C LEU A 17 17.27 5.68 13.97
N ASP A 18 18.43 6.08 13.47
CA ASP A 18 18.71 7.48 13.14
C ASP A 18 17.90 7.92 11.92
N VAL A 19 17.28 9.10 11.98
CA VAL A 19 16.58 9.70 10.82
C VAL A 19 17.40 10.83 10.25
N LYS A 20 17.89 10.68 9.01
CA LYS A 20 18.81 11.64 8.38
C LYS A 20 18.51 11.85 6.90
N GLY A 21 18.95 13.00 6.38
CA GLY A 21 19.09 13.22 4.94
C GLY A 21 20.30 12.44 4.42
N VAL A 22 20.08 11.48 3.53
CA VAL A 22 21.13 10.56 3.05
C VAL A 22 21.60 10.86 1.62
N SER A 23 20.78 11.56 0.83
CA SER A 23 21.14 11.98 -0.52
C SER A 23 20.31 13.18 -0.96
N ARG A 24 20.80 13.93 -1.95
CA ARG A 24 20.13 15.11 -2.53
C ARG A 24 20.07 14.97 -4.05
N THR A 25 18.90 15.25 -4.62
CA THR A 25 18.66 15.34 -6.06
C THR A 25 18.01 16.69 -6.34
N LYS A 26 18.77 17.63 -6.93
CA LYS A 26 18.37 19.04 -7.07
C LYS A 26 17.89 19.60 -5.72
N ASN A 27 16.61 19.97 -5.64
CA ASN A 27 16.03 20.59 -4.46
C ASN A 27 15.40 19.58 -3.48
N ILE A 28 15.46 18.28 -3.79
CA ILE A 28 14.86 17.24 -2.96
C ILE A 28 15.96 16.47 -2.24
N ILE A 29 15.79 16.28 -0.93
CA ILE A 29 16.67 15.49 -0.08
C ILE A 29 15.91 14.25 0.36
N HIS A 30 16.51 13.08 0.11
CA HIS A 30 15.98 11.81 0.56
C HIS A 30 16.24 11.66 2.05
N ILE A 31 15.16 11.58 2.83
CA ILE A 31 15.22 11.27 4.26
C ILE A 31 15.00 9.78 4.43
N LYS A 32 15.86 9.13 5.23
CA LYS A 32 15.79 7.71 5.55
C LYS A 32 16.00 7.48 7.04
N ALA A 33 15.39 6.41 7.55
CA ALA A 33 15.81 5.84 8.83
C ALA A 33 16.97 4.88 8.56
N ILE A 34 17.96 4.84 9.45
CA ILE A 34 19.22 4.13 9.25
C ILE A 34 19.47 3.22 10.45
N ASN A 35 19.70 1.93 10.21
CA ASN A 35 20.07 1.00 11.28
C ASN A 35 21.59 0.97 11.54
N LYS A 36 21.99 0.23 12.56
CA LYS A 36 23.41 0.09 12.95
C LYS A 36 24.27 -0.55 11.85
N ALA A 37 23.68 -1.33 10.94
CA ALA A 37 24.36 -1.92 9.79
C ALA A 37 24.47 -0.95 8.59
N GLY A 38 23.89 0.25 8.69
CA GLY A 38 23.88 1.24 7.61
C GLY A 38 22.78 1.03 6.57
N GLU A 39 21.84 0.12 6.80
CA GLU A 39 20.72 -0.11 5.90
C GLU A 39 19.70 1.03 5.98
N PHE A 40 19.11 1.39 4.83
CA PHE A 40 18.20 2.52 4.70
C PHE A 40 16.75 2.09 4.59
N TYR A 41 15.90 2.66 5.44
CA TYR A 41 14.46 2.48 5.44
C TYR A 41 13.77 3.76 4.99
N GLY A 42 12.77 3.61 4.10
CA GLY A 42 11.95 4.74 3.65
C GLY A 42 11.06 5.27 4.77
N ILE A 43 10.87 6.59 4.81
CA ILE A 43 9.93 7.24 5.75
C ILE A 43 8.74 7.75 4.96
N LYS A 44 7.54 7.37 5.40
CA LYS A 44 6.28 7.74 4.75
C LYS A 44 5.36 8.46 5.75
N ALA A 45 4.66 9.49 5.28
CA ALA A 45 3.53 10.07 5.99
C ALA A 45 2.26 9.33 5.58
N ILE A 46 1.43 8.94 6.57
CA ILE A 46 0.23 8.12 6.36
C ILE A 46 -0.99 8.94 6.75
N SER A 47 -1.91 9.13 5.81
CA SER A 47 -3.22 9.72 6.10
C SER A 47 -4.20 8.68 6.67
N PRO A 48 -5.27 9.09 7.36
CA PRO A 48 -6.30 8.18 7.85
C PRO A 48 -6.94 7.32 6.75
N GLU A 49 -7.06 7.87 5.53
CA GLU A 49 -7.61 7.14 4.37
C GLU A 49 -6.62 6.13 3.79
N GLY A 50 -5.40 6.08 4.33
CA GLY A 50 -4.29 5.26 3.89
C GLY A 50 -3.58 5.82 2.65
N LYS A 51 -3.71 7.11 2.29
CA LYS A 51 -2.78 7.76 1.35
C LYS A 51 -1.40 7.87 1.99
N LEU A 52 -0.35 7.59 1.20
CA LEU A 52 1.03 7.59 1.65
C LEU A 52 1.84 8.56 0.82
N ASN A 53 2.55 9.46 1.50
CA ASN A 53 3.45 10.43 0.90
C ASN A 53 4.88 10.16 1.35
N ASP A 54 5.83 10.47 0.47
CA ASP A 54 7.25 10.44 0.77
C ASP A 54 7.61 11.60 1.70
N VAL A 55 8.31 11.33 2.81
CA VAL A 55 8.86 12.40 3.64
C VAL A 55 10.25 12.78 3.10
N LYS A 56 10.38 14.02 2.64
CA LYS A 56 11.62 14.55 2.03
C LYS A 56 12.01 15.88 2.66
N GLY A 57 13.31 16.19 2.58
CA GLY A 57 13.78 17.56 2.72
C GLY A 57 13.57 18.30 1.39
N VAL A 58 13.16 19.55 1.45
CA VAL A 58 12.93 20.42 0.30
C VAL A 58 13.72 21.70 0.50
N LYS A 59 14.60 21.95 -0.47
CA LYS A 59 15.35 23.19 -0.62
C LYS A 59 14.56 24.16 -1.49
N MET A 60 14.44 25.40 -1.04
CA MET A 60 13.88 26.51 -1.82
C MET A 60 14.99 27.34 -2.46
N THR A 61 16.19 27.29 -1.89
CA THR A 61 17.38 28.01 -2.34
C THR A 61 18.58 27.07 -2.48
N ASP A 62 19.61 27.51 -3.20
CA ASP A 62 20.89 26.78 -3.26
C ASP A 62 21.83 27.09 -2.10
N GLU A 63 21.46 28.07 -1.27
CA GLU A 63 22.19 28.46 -0.06
C GLU A 63 22.23 27.32 0.96
N GLN A 64 23.25 27.32 1.82
CA GLN A 64 23.36 26.30 2.88
C GLN A 64 22.21 26.41 3.88
N THR A 65 21.80 27.63 4.24
CA THR A 65 20.76 27.90 5.24
C THR A 65 19.53 28.48 4.55
N GLU A 66 18.37 27.86 4.76
CA GLU A 66 17.08 28.37 4.26
C GLU A 66 16.57 29.52 5.13
N VAL A 67 16.60 29.33 6.45
CA VAL A 67 16.05 30.27 7.43
C VAL A 67 16.66 29.98 8.81
N LEU A 68 16.68 31.00 9.67
CA LEU A 68 16.94 30.82 11.09
C LEU A 68 15.61 30.67 11.84
N ILE A 69 15.45 29.55 12.56
CA ILE A 69 14.30 29.34 13.46
C ILE A 69 14.83 29.23 14.88
N ASN A 70 14.43 30.15 15.77
CA ASN A 70 14.89 30.20 17.15
C ASN A 70 16.43 30.18 17.30
N GLY A 71 17.15 30.84 16.39
CA GLY A 71 18.62 30.87 16.37
C GLY A 71 19.29 29.68 15.69
N HIS A 72 18.53 28.68 15.21
CA HIS A 72 19.07 27.51 14.53
C HIS A 72 18.98 27.63 13.02
N ALA A 73 20.08 27.33 12.34
CA ALA A 73 20.14 27.27 10.89
C ALA A 73 19.39 26.04 10.37
N VAL A 74 18.30 26.29 9.62
CA VAL A 74 17.53 25.25 8.96
C VAL A 74 18.15 24.96 7.60
N TYR A 75 18.65 23.75 7.41
CA TYR A 75 19.23 23.33 6.14
C TYR A 75 18.18 23.11 5.04
N ALA A 76 17.02 22.53 5.38
CA ALA A 76 15.94 22.26 4.43
C ALA A 76 14.60 22.11 5.15
N HIS A 77 13.50 22.32 4.43
CA HIS A 77 12.16 22.10 4.96
C HIS A 77 11.75 20.64 4.86
N ILE A 78 11.18 20.04 5.91
CA ILE A 78 10.62 18.69 5.82
C ILE A 78 9.18 18.76 5.31
N LYS A 79 8.89 18.04 4.22
CA LYS A 79 7.56 17.98 3.60
C LYS A 79 7.19 16.54 3.28
N ALA A 80 5.91 16.22 3.46
CA ALA A 80 5.30 15.03 2.91
C ALA A 80 4.87 15.33 1.47
N ILE A 81 5.52 14.72 0.50
CA ILE A 81 5.26 14.96 -0.92
C ILE A 81 4.69 13.70 -1.61
N PRO A 82 3.79 13.89 -2.59
CA PRO A 82 3.51 12.96 -3.67
C PRO A 82 4.72 12.10 -4.07
N GLN A 83 4.53 10.78 -4.22
CA GLN A 83 5.55 9.94 -4.84
C GLN A 83 5.57 10.19 -6.36
N ALA A 84 6.75 10.41 -6.90
CA ALA A 84 7.00 10.31 -8.33
C ALA A 84 7.30 8.83 -8.65
N GLY A 85 6.42 8.19 -9.43
CA GLY A 85 6.60 6.80 -9.84
C GLY A 85 7.84 6.64 -10.72
N MET A 86 8.74 5.76 -10.33
CA MET A 86 9.82 5.20 -11.13
C MET A 86 9.63 3.68 -11.18
N ALA A 87 8.89 3.21 -12.18
CA ALA A 87 8.60 1.79 -12.34
C ALA A 87 9.87 0.93 -12.24
N SER A 88 9.99 0.16 -11.16
CA SER A 88 11.01 -0.88 -11.05
C SER A 88 10.75 -1.96 -12.09
N ASN A 89 11.79 -2.53 -12.69
CA ASN A 89 11.63 -3.65 -13.62
C ASN A 89 11.20 -4.93 -12.87
N ASN A 90 10.16 -5.61 -13.39
CA ASN A 90 9.68 -6.96 -13.05
C ASN A 90 9.82 -7.40 -11.58
N GLY A 91 8.71 -7.40 -10.84
CA GLY A 91 8.70 -7.88 -9.46
C GLY A 91 7.31 -8.16 -8.90
N GLN A 92 7.27 -8.90 -7.78
CA GLN A 92 6.06 -9.10 -6.98
C GLN A 92 5.95 -8.01 -5.92
N TRP A 93 4.86 -7.24 -5.95
CA TRP A 93 4.61 -6.18 -4.99
C TRP A 93 3.82 -6.72 -3.80
N HIS A 94 4.21 -6.35 -2.58
CA HIS A 94 3.50 -6.75 -1.37
C HIS A 94 2.16 -6.02 -1.27
N ILE A 95 1.08 -6.73 -0.95
CA ILE A 95 -0.21 -6.10 -0.64
C ILE A 95 -0.36 -5.96 0.87
N LYS A 96 -0.58 -4.72 1.33
CA LYS A 96 -0.70 -4.38 2.75
C LYS A 96 -1.92 -3.49 2.99
N ALA A 97 -2.61 -3.72 4.10
CA ALA A 97 -3.54 -2.74 4.67
C ALA A 97 -2.79 -1.83 5.66
N PHE A 98 -3.18 -0.55 5.71
CA PHE A 98 -2.55 0.46 6.56
C PHE A 98 -3.50 0.89 7.66
N HIS A 99 -3.14 0.55 8.90
CA HIS A 99 -3.82 1.01 10.09
C HIS A 99 -3.47 2.49 10.33
N PRO A 100 -4.42 3.35 10.77
CA PRO A 100 -4.16 4.78 11.04
C PRO A 100 -3.03 5.06 12.04
N LYS A 101 -2.73 4.09 12.91
CA LYS A 101 -1.60 4.14 13.87
C LYS A 101 -0.23 3.82 13.23
N GLY A 102 -0.15 3.68 11.91
CA GLY A 102 1.11 3.40 11.20
C GLY A 102 1.53 1.94 11.12
N ILE A 103 0.68 1.01 11.57
CA ILE A 103 0.92 -0.43 11.48
C ILE A 103 0.45 -0.93 10.11
N THR A 104 1.22 -1.82 9.48
CA THR A 104 0.79 -2.50 8.26
C THR A 104 0.29 -3.91 8.57
N LEU A 105 -0.78 -4.33 7.89
CA LEU A 105 -1.37 -5.65 8.03
C LEU A 105 -1.17 -6.44 6.73
N ASP A 106 -0.81 -7.70 6.85
CA ASP A 106 -0.67 -8.61 5.71
C ASP A 106 -2.03 -8.90 5.07
N ILE A 107 -2.12 -8.82 3.75
CA ILE A 107 -3.26 -9.35 3.00
C ILE A 107 -2.93 -10.77 2.55
N LYS A 108 -3.82 -11.71 2.87
CA LYS A 108 -3.69 -13.14 2.53
C LYS A 108 -5.01 -13.67 1.99
N ALA A 109 -4.94 -14.71 1.16
CA ALA A 109 -6.09 -15.49 0.75
C ALA A 109 -6.18 -16.79 1.57
N PHE A 110 -7.39 -17.29 1.78
CA PHE A 110 -7.68 -18.50 2.54
C PHE A 110 -8.67 -19.38 1.77
N ASP A 111 -8.30 -20.63 1.52
CA ASP A 111 -9.26 -21.61 0.98
C ASP A 111 -10.32 -22.01 2.04
N PRO A 112 -11.37 -22.75 1.66
CA PRO A 112 -12.38 -23.23 2.59
C PRO A 112 -11.83 -24.05 3.77
N GLU A 113 -10.71 -24.75 3.57
CA GLU A 113 -10.01 -25.55 4.57
C GLU A 113 -9.16 -24.69 5.53
N GLY A 114 -8.95 -23.41 5.20
CA GLY A 114 -8.21 -22.44 5.99
C GLY A 114 -6.71 -22.37 5.70
N LYS A 115 -6.22 -23.04 4.65
CA LYS A 115 -4.84 -22.89 4.14
C LYS A 115 -4.62 -21.46 3.69
N LYS A 116 -3.46 -20.92 4.02
CA LYS A 116 -3.10 -19.52 3.78
C LYS A 116 -2.26 -19.39 2.51
N TYR A 117 -2.57 -18.36 1.72
CA TYR A 117 -1.90 -18.04 0.47
C TYR A 117 -1.42 -16.59 0.44
N ASP A 118 -0.25 -16.40 -0.17
CA ASP A 118 0.32 -15.06 -0.36
C ASP A 118 -0.44 -14.29 -1.43
N VAL A 119 -0.68 -13.00 -1.17
CA VAL A 119 -1.32 -12.09 -2.12
C VAL A 119 -0.33 -11.02 -2.56
N LYS A 120 -0.16 -10.88 -3.87
CA LYS A 120 0.82 -9.97 -4.49
C LYS A 120 0.20 -9.23 -5.66
N ALA A 121 0.72 -8.03 -5.94
CA ALA A 121 0.58 -7.46 -7.28
C ALA A 121 1.69 -8.02 -8.16
N ILE A 122 1.33 -8.46 -9.36
CA ILE A 122 2.28 -8.99 -10.34
C ILE A 122 2.54 -7.92 -11.37
N GLN A 123 3.80 -7.52 -11.50
CA GLN A 123 4.25 -6.62 -12.54
C GLN A 123 4.95 -7.43 -13.62
N ASP A 124 4.25 -7.61 -14.76
CA ASP A 124 4.86 -8.13 -15.98
C ASP A 124 5.51 -6.99 -16.80
N SER A 125 6.35 -7.35 -17.77
CA SER A 125 7.09 -6.39 -18.59
C SER A 125 6.21 -5.50 -19.48
N PHE A 126 4.94 -5.85 -19.66
CA PHE A 126 3.96 -5.14 -20.48
C PHE A 126 3.00 -4.28 -19.63
N GLN A 127 2.88 -4.57 -18.32
CA GLN A 127 2.02 -3.88 -17.36
C GLN A 127 2.79 -2.78 -16.63
N ARG A 128 2.75 -1.55 -17.18
CA ARG A 128 3.39 -0.38 -16.56
C ARG A 128 2.47 0.45 -15.67
N SER A 129 1.16 0.41 -15.89
CA SER A 129 0.19 1.32 -15.25
C SER A 129 -0.88 0.63 -14.41
N MET A 130 -1.13 -0.66 -14.61
CA MET A 130 -2.13 -1.41 -13.84
C MET A 130 -1.64 -2.84 -13.60
N LEU A 131 -1.36 -3.17 -12.35
CA LEU A 131 -0.85 -4.47 -11.96
C LEU A 131 -1.98 -5.40 -11.55
N ASP A 132 -1.90 -6.65 -11.95
CA ASP A 132 -2.83 -7.69 -11.52
C ASP A 132 -2.59 -8.10 -10.07
N ILE A 133 -3.66 -8.19 -9.27
CA ILE A 133 -3.58 -8.76 -7.93
C ILE A 133 -3.91 -10.25 -7.98
N LYS A 134 -3.01 -11.08 -7.45
CA LYS A 134 -3.07 -12.54 -7.49
C LYS A 134 -2.83 -13.15 -6.12
N ALA A 135 -3.50 -14.27 -5.85
CA ALA A 135 -3.07 -15.19 -4.81
C ALA A 135 -2.13 -16.25 -5.41
N ILE A 136 -1.09 -16.64 -4.68
CA ILE A 136 -0.05 -17.57 -5.14
C ILE A 136 -0.28 -18.93 -4.49
N ASP A 137 -0.64 -19.94 -5.28
CA ASP A 137 -0.72 -21.34 -4.87
C ASP A 137 0.34 -22.16 -5.61
N GLY A 138 1.49 -22.37 -4.96
CA GLY A 138 2.65 -22.98 -5.61
C GLY A 138 3.10 -22.17 -6.83
N ASN A 139 2.98 -22.78 -8.02
CA ASN A 139 3.30 -22.13 -9.30
C ASN A 139 2.09 -21.49 -9.98
N THR A 140 0.90 -21.59 -9.39
CA THR A 140 -0.35 -21.10 -9.96
C THR A 140 -0.70 -19.72 -9.39
N LEU A 141 -1.16 -18.81 -10.26
CA LEU A 141 -1.55 -17.45 -9.91
C LEU A 141 -3.08 -17.27 -10.02
N LEU A 142 -3.76 -17.37 -8.90
CA LEU A 142 -5.22 -17.27 -8.82
C LEU A 142 -5.66 -15.81 -8.95
N PRO A 143 -6.60 -15.47 -9.86
CA PRO A 143 -7.13 -14.12 -9.97
C PRO A 143 -7.87 -13.71 -8.70
N ILE A 144 -7.59 -12.51 -8.20
CA ILE A 144 -8.40 -11.87 -7.17
C ILE A 144 -9.38 -10.90 -7.80
N LYS A 145 -10.67 -11.08 -7.52
CA LYS A 145 -11.77 -10.34 -8.12
C LYS A 145 -12.78 -9.92 -7.07
N MET A 146 -13.54 -8.89 -7.40
CA MET A 146 -14.75 -8.54 -6.66
C MET A 146 -15.89 -9.37 -7.23
N ILE A 147 -16.64 -10.07 -6.39
CA ILE A 147 -17.71 -10.99 -6.80
C ILE A 147 -19.07 -10.28 -6.74
N VAL A 148 -19.97 -10.59 -7.67
CA VAL A 148 -21.35 -10.10 -7.65
C VAL A 148 -22.03 -10.58 -6.37
N SER A 149 -22.68 -9.67 -5.65
CA SER A 149 -23.30 -9.93 -4.35
C SER A 149 -24.31 -8.83 -4.03
N GLU A 150 -25.27 -9.15 -3.16
CA GLU A 150 -26.22 -8.21 -2.56
C GLU A 150 -25.73 -7.64 -1.21
N ASP A 151 -24.53 -8.05 -0.76
CA ASP A 151 -23.92 -7.55 0.47
C ASP A 151 -23.74 -6.03 0.43
N LYS A 152 -23.86 -5.39 1.60
CA LYS A 152 -23.56 -3.94 1.77
C LYS A 152 -22.20 -3.54 1.19
N TYR A 153 -21.19 -4.40 1.34
CA TYR A 153 -19.86 -4.21 0.77
C TYR A 153 -19.48 -5.41 -0.07
N ALA A 154 -19.06 -5.14 -1.30
CA ALA A 154 -18.83 -6.17 -2.30
C ALA A 154 -17.67 -7.10 -1.88
N PRO A 155 -17.87 -8.43 -1.89
CA PRO A 155 -16.86 -9.40 -1.47
C PRO A 155 -15.70 -9.44 -2.46
N ILE A 156 -14.48 -9.56 -1.93
CA ILE A 156 -13.26 -9.76 -2.70
C ILE A 156 -12.75 -11.17 -2.41
N LYS A 157 -12.53 -11.95 -3.46
CA LYS A 157 -12.17 -13.36 -3.37
C LYS A 157 -11.06 -13.69 -4.37
N ALA A 158 -10.21 -14.66 -4.04
CA ALA A 158 -9.45 -15.36 -5.06
C ALA A 158 -10.33 -16.46 -5.66
N ILE A 159 -10.18 -16.73 -6.96
CA ILE A 159 -10.93 -17.76 -7.67
C ILE A 159 -9.94 -18.85 -8.06
N SER A 160 -10.12 -20.06 -7.55
CA SER A 160 -9.32 -21.22 -7.95
C SER A 160 -9.65 -21.68 -9.38
N GLU A 161 -8.87 -22.61 -9.92
CA GLU A 161 -9.08 -23.14 -11.28
C GLU A 161 -10.42 -23.88 -11.43
N ASP A 162 -10.90 -24.53 -10.38
CA ASP A 162 -12.19 -25.22 -10.30
C ASP A 162 -13.34 -24.29 -9.86
N GLY A 163 -13.07 -23.00 -9.65
CA GLY A 163 -14.08 -21.99 -9.33
C GLY A 163 -14.43 -21.86 -7.85
N LEU A 164 -13.74 -22.54 -6.94
CA LEU A 164 -13.85 -22.29 -5.50
C LEU A 164 -13.40 -20.86 -5.15
N LEU A 165 -14.08 -20.26 -4.18
CA LEU A 165 -13.83 -18.88 -3.75
C LEU A 165 -13.02 -18.86 -2.46
N PHE A 166 -11.82 -18.30 -2.53
CA PHE A 166 -10.95 -18.15 -1.36
C PHE A 166 -11.17 -16.77 -0.73
N ASP A 167 -11.28 -16.76 0.59
CA ASP A 167 -11.45 -15.55 1.39
C ASP A 167 -10.20 -14.68 1.37
N VAL A 168 -10.33 -13.40 1.01
CA VAL A 168 -9.22 -12.44 1.12
C VAL A 168 -9.39 -11.64 2.42
N LYS A 169 -8.39 -11.69 3.29
CA LYS A 169 -8.43 -11.08 4.63
C LYS A 169 -7.16 -10.31 4.95
N ALA A 170 -7.28 -9.28 5.78
CA ALA A 170 -6.12 -8.64 6.41
C ALA A 170 -5.83 -9.31 7.76
N LEU A 171 -4.57 -9.59 8.05
CA LEU A 171 -4.12 -10.24 9.28
C LEU A 171 -3.55 -9.22 10.25
N THR A 172 -4.13 -9.15 11.43
CA THR A 172 -3.58 -8.37 12.55
C THR A 172 -2.42 -9.12 13.23
N PRO A 173 -1.55 -8.42 13.98
CA PRO A 173 -0.44 -9.06 14.69
C PRO A 173 -0.87 -10.15 15.68
N ASP A 174 -2.06 -10.03 16.25
CA ASP A 174 -2.68 -11.01 17.15
C ASP A 174 -3.45 -12.13 16.41
N GLY A 175 -3.35 -12.21 15.08
CA GLY A 175 -3.90 -13.30 14.27
C GLY A 175 -5.37 -13.16 13.88
N ARG A 176 -6.05 -12.07 14.24
CA ARG A 176 -7.42 -11.80 13.78
C ARG A 176 -7.45 -11.54 12.28
N LYS A 177 -8.54 -11.96 11.66
CA LYS A 177 -8.82 -11.80 10.23
C LYS A 177 -9.84 -10.69 10.04
N LEU A 178 -9.44 -9.62 9.35
CA LEU A 178 -10.33 -8.52 8.98
C LEU A 178 -10.83 -8.74 7.55
N ASP A 179 -12.08 -8.39 7.30
CA ASP A 179 -12.67 -8.48 5.96
C ASP A 179 -12.04 -7.47 5.00
N VAL A 180 -11.78 -7.90 3.76
CA VAL A 180 -11.35 -7.04 2.66
C VAL A 180 -12.47 -6.94 1.64
N LYS A 181 -12.99 -5.73 1.43
CA LYS A 181 -14.22 -5.50 0.63
C LYS A 181 -14.11 -4.27 -0.27
N GLY A 182 -14.95 -4.23 -1.29
CA GLY A 182 -15.25 -3.02 -2.06
C GLY A 182 -16.30 -2.18 -1.34
N VAL A 183 -15.98 -0.94 -0.97
CA VAL A 183 -16.83 -0.15 -0.05
C VAL A 183 -17.49 1.08 -0.67
N GLN A 184 -16.91 1.64 -1.73
CA GLN A 184 -17.43 2.86 -2.36
C GLN A 184 -17.00 2.94 -3.82
N ARG A 185 -17.94 3.19 -4.74
CA ARG A 185 -17.65 3.41 -6.16
C ARG A 185 -17.55 4.91 -6.46
N VAL A 186 -16.51 5.29 -7.19
CA VAL A 186 -16.29 6.63 -7.75
C VAL A 186 -15.94 6.47 -9.22
N GLY A 187 -16.91 6.74 -10.11
CA GLY A 187 -16.78 6.47 -11.53
C GLY A 187 -16.53 4.98 -11.80
N ASN A 188 -15.41 4.67 -12.46
CA ASN A 188 -14.99 3.30 -12.79
C ASN A 188 -14.12 2.66 -11.71
N LEU A 189 -13.79 3.38 -10.64
CA LEU A 189 -12.97 2.88 -9.54
C LEU A 189 -13.82 2.57 -8.32
N ILE A 190 -13.43 1.54 -7.58
CA ILE A 190 -14.05 1.14 -6.33
C ILE A 190 -12.97 1.12 -5.25
N HIS A 191 -13.22 1.82 -4.14
CA HIS A 191 -12.34 1.79 -2.98
C HIS A 191 -12.35 0.39 -2.36
N VAL A 192 -11.16 -0.18 -2.23
CA VAL A 192 -10.92 -1.46 -1.56
C VAL A 192 -10.34 -1.16 -0.18
N LYS A 193 -10.98 -1.71 0.87
CA LYS A 193 -10.62 -1.45 2.26
C LYS A 193 -10.61 -2.75 3.05
N ALA A 194 -9.71 -2.83 4.03
CA ALA A 194 -9.89 -3.76 5.14
C ALA A 194 -10.81 -3.13 6.19
N ILE A 195 -11.69 -3.91 6.79
CA ILE A 195 -12.74 -3.44 7.71
C ILE A 195 -12.56 -4.13 9.06
N ASN A 196 -12.40 -3.34 10.13
CA ASN A 196 -12.34 -3.89 11.48
C ASN A 196 -13.75 -4.19 12.03
N LYS A 197 -13.82 -4.81 13.21
CA LYS A 197 -15.11 -5.15 13.87
C LYS A 197 -15.96 -3.93 14.24
N ASP A 198 -15.33 -2.77 14.40
CA ASP A 198 -15.97 -1.51 14.79
C ASP A 198 -16.43 -0.71 13.55
N GLY A 199 -16.12 -1.21 12.33
CA GLY A 199 -16.50 -0.61 11.05
C GLY A 199 -15.46 0.35 10.46
N ASP A 200 -14.28 0.51 11.08
CA ASP A 200 -13.23 1.38 10.56
C ASP A 200 -12.59 0.81 9.30
N PHE A 201 -12.24 1.72 8.37
CA PHE A 201 -11.66 1.38 7.09
C PHE A 201 -10.15 1.62 7.05
N TYR A 202 -9.40 0.60 6.65
CA TYR A 202 -7.97 0.68 6.41
C TYR A 202 -7.68 0.65 4.90
N GLY A 203 -6.92 1.63 4.42
CA GLY A 203 -6.49 1.68 3.02
C GLY A 203 -5.60 0.49 2.67
N ILE A 204 -5.73 -0.03 1.44
CA ILE A 204 -4.91 -1.13 0.94
C ILE A 204 -4.02 -0.62 -0.20
N LYS A 205 -2.72 -0.95 -0.14
CA LYS A 205 -1.76 -0.63 -1.19
C LYS A 205 -0.91 -1.82 -1.60
N ALA A 206 -0.42 -1.74 -2.83
CA ALA A 206 0.71 -2.53 -3.31
C ALA A 206 2.01 -1.75 -3.07
N ILE A 207 3.03 -2.44 -2.56
CA ILE A 207 4.36 -1.89 -2.26
C ILE A 207 5.39 -2.63 -3.10
N SER A 208 6.11 -1.92 -3.96
CA SER A 208 7.19 -2.52 -4.75
C SER A 208 8.38 -2.90 -3.87
N PRO A 209 9.29 -3.77 -4.36
CA PRO A 209 10.57 -4.02 -3.69
C PRO A 209 11.35 -2.73 -3.37
N ASP A 210 11.26 -1.73 -4.24
CA ASP A 210 11.94 -0.44 -4.10
C ASP A 210 11.15 0.59 -3.24
N GLY A 211 9.99 0.19 -2.70
CA GLY A 211 9.17 1.02 -1.82
C GLY A 211 8.29 2.03 -2.55
N GLU A 212 8.02 1.80 -3.83
CA GLU A 212 6.97 2.48 -4.59
C GLU A 212 5.59 2.00 -4.16
N LEU A 213 4.57 2.83 -4.37
CA LEU A 213 3.23 2.58 -3.85
C LEU A 213 2.14 2.78 -4.90
N ASN A 214 1.35 1.73 -5.09
CA ASN A 214 0.12 1.76 -5.87
C ASN A 214 -1.09 1.56 -4.97
N ASP A 215 -2.17 2.30 -5.26
CA ASP A 215 -3.47 2.07 -4.64
C ASP A 215 -4.07 0.76 -5.16
N VAL A 216 -4.60 -0.07 -4.27
CA VAL A 216 -5.42 -1.22 -4.68
C VAL A 216 -6.87 -0.78 -4.80
N LYS A 217 -7.45 -0.94 -5.99
CA LYS A 217 -8.82 -0.55 -6.31
C LYS A 217 -9.55 -1.66 -7.05
N GLY A 218 -10.87 -1.65 -6.94
CA GLY A 218 -11.72 -2.30 -7.94
C GLY A 218 -11.78 -1.45 -9.19
N VAL A 219 -11.67 -2.06 -10.36
CA VAL A 219 -11.82 -1.44 -11.67
C VAL A 219 -13.03 -2.07 -12.32
N LYS A 220 -14.04 -1.25 -12.55
CA LYS A 220 -15.31 -1.64 -13.14
C LYS A 220 -15.55 -0.82 -14.40
N ILE A 221 -15.56 -1.49 -15.54
CA ILE A 221 -15.70 -0.87 -16.86
C ILE A 221 -17.18 -0.86 -17.24
N ASN A 222 -17.89 -1.96 -16.96
CA ASN A 222 -19.29 -2.08 -17.32
C ASN A 222 -20.21 -1.36 -16.32
N LYS A 223 -21.34 -0.86 -16.84
CA LYS A 223 -22.37 -0.22 -16.01
C LYS A 223 -23.23 -1.23 -15.26
N VAL A 224 -23.47 -2.40 -15.86
CA VAL A 224 -24.19 -3.53 -15.24
C VAL A 224 -23.33 -4.21 -14.19
N ASP A 225 -23.95 -4.95 -13.27
CA ASP A 225 -23.23 -5.61 -12.16
C ASP A 225 -22.23 -6.65 -12.66
N LEU A 226 -22.63 -7.50 -13.61
CA LEU A 226 -21.75 -8.51 -14.20
C LEU A 226 -20.69 -7.85 -15.10
N GLU A 227 -19.44 -7.90 -14.66
CA GLU A 227 -18.29 -7.48 -15.47
C GLU A 227 -17.88 -8.58 -16.44
N THR A 228 -17.76 -9.81 -15.93
CA THR A 228 -17.38 -11.02 -16.66
C THR A 228 -17.65 -12.26 -15.80
N GLU A 229 -17.40 -13.45 -16.35
CA GLU A 229 -17.39 -14.71 -15.62
C GLU A 229 -15.99 -15.35 -15.71
N ILE A 230 -15.47 -15.84 -14.58
CA ILE A 230 -14.18 -16.52 -14.49
C ILE A 230 -14.38 -17.80 -13.70
N ASN A 231 -14.09 -18.95 -14.31
CA ASN A 231 -14.23 -20.28 -13.70
C ASN A 231 -15.61 -20.47 -13.05
N GLY A 232 -16.69 -20.09 -13.75
CA GLY A 232 -18.07 -20.17 -13.26
C GLY A 232 -18.48 -19.10 -12.24
N GLN A 233 -17.57 -18.20 -11.84
CA GLN A 233 -17.84 -17.15 -10.85
C GLN A 233 -18.15 -15.81 -11.50
N LYS A 234 -19.28 -15.21 -11.11
CA LYS A 234 -19.73 -13.90 -11.59
C LYS A 234 -18.89 -12.78 -10.97
N VAL A 235 -18.08 -12.14 -11.78
CA VAL A 235 -17.19 -11.05 -11.37
C VAL A 235 -17.92 -9.72 -11.48
N PHE A 236 -17.94 -8.94 -10.40
CA PHE A 236 -18.47 -7.58 -10.36
C PHE A 236 -17.46 -6.53 -10.82
N ALA A 237 -16.18 -6.71 -10.47
CA ALA A 237 -15.10 -5.81 -10.84
C ALA A 237 -13.73 -6.52 -10.77
N HIS A 238 -12.76 -6.04 -11.54
CA HIS A 238 -11.38 -6.49 -11.43
C HIS A 238 -10.69 -5.83 -10.24
N ILE A 239 -9.81 -6.54 -9.53
CA ILE A 239 -8.93 -5.89 -8.53
C ILE A 239 -7.58 -5.62 -9.18
N LYS A 240 -7.14 -4.36 -9.13
CA LYS A 240 -5.89 -3.90 -9.73
C LYS A 240 -5.13 -2.99 -8.76
N ALA A 241 -3.81 -3.01 -8.85
CA ALA A 241 -2.96 -1.98 -8.26
C ALA A 241 -2.66 -0.90 -9.32
N LEU A 242 -2.98 0.34 -8.99
CA LEU A 242 -2.89 1.50 -9.89
C LEU A 242 -1.99 2.58 -9.24
N PRO A 243 -1.22 3.36 -10.02
CA PRO A 243 -0.59 4.56 -9.51
C PRO A 243 -1.56 5.43 -8.73
N GLN A 244 -1.09 6.02 -7.64
CA GLN A 244 -1.90 6.92 -6.84
C GLN A 244 -2.29 8.13 -7.71
N ALA A 245 -3.58 8.26 -8.00
CA ALA A 245 -4.13 9.46 -8.63
C ALA A 245 -4.38 10.53 -7.55
N TYR A 246 -3.89 11.73 -7.80
CA TYR A 246 -4.02 12.90 -6.93
C TYR A 246 -5.41 13.51 -7.00
#